data_AF-A0A1R3XKJ0-F1
#
_entry.id   AF-A0A1R3XKJ0-F1
#
_cell.length_a   1.000
_cell.length_b   1.000
_cell.length_c   1.000
_cell.angle_alpha   90.00
_cell.angle_beta   90.00
_cell.angle_gamma   90.00
#
_symmetry.space_group_name_H-M   'P 1'
#
loop_
_entity.id
_entity.type
_entity.pdbx_description
1 polymer ?
#
loop_
_entity_poly.entity_id
_entity_poly.type
_entity_poly.pdbx_seq_one_letter_code
_entity_poly.pdbx_strand_id
1 'polypeptide(L)'
;MKKLHQVAYFYMPANEERPAELIQILNCDRTHIHVPMREEDVTLDTFFVRDMTEAEIQNFSGNQTWQIFSHWGELHEDHVRYKVSRKVLGELEQFKQKFPLGESIAA
;
A
#
# COMPACT_ATOMS: atom_id res chain seq x y z
N MET A 1 -8.37 -11.49 -22.28
CA MET A 1 -7.29 -10.59 -21.81
C MET A 1 -7.25 -10.70 -20.30
N LYS A 2 -6.14 -11.14 -19.69
CA LYS A 2 -6.02 -11.24 -18.23
C LYS A 2 -5.85 -9.82 -17.67
N LYS A 3 -6.93 -9.19 -17.21
CA LYS A 3 -6.79 -8.07 -16.26
C LYS A 3 -6.44 -8.72 -14.92
N LEU A 4 -5.16 -8.74 -14.59
CA LEU A 4 -4.73 -9.14 -13.25
C LEU A 4 -5.06 -7.96 -12.34
N HIS A 5 -6.20 -8.08 -11.65
CA HIS A 5 -6.63 -7.17 -10.61
C HIS A 5 -5.71 -7.36 -9.40
N GLN A 6 -4.54 -6.74 -9.42
CA GLN A 6 -3.55 -6.85 -8.35
C GLN A 6 -3.47 -5.56 -7.53
N VAL A 7 -3.13 -5.75 -6.26
CA VAL A 7 -2.76 -4.69 -5.34
C VAL A 7 -1.28 -4.84 -5.02
N ALA A 8 -0.52 -3.78 -5.26
CA ALA A 8 0.91 -3.70 -4.93
C ALA A 8 1.14 -2.69 -3.80
N TYR A 9 2.08 -3.01 -2.92
CA TYR A 9 2.39 -2.23 -1.73
C TYR A 9 3.84 -1.77 -1.75
N PHE A 10 4.03 -0.48 -1.53
CA PHE A 10 5.32 0.19 -1.52
C PHE A 10 5.51 0.95 -0.21
N TYR A 11 6.76 1.10 0.22
CA TYR A 11 7.10 1.85 1.42
C TYR A 11 7.95 3.05 1.04
N MET A 12 7.47 4.24 1.39
CA MET A 12 8.23 5.47 1.27
C MET A 12 8.81 5.82 2.65
N PRO A 13 10.14 5.78 2.84
CA PRO A 13 10.75 6.14 4.11
C PRO A 13 10.55 7.63 4.42
N ALA A 14 10.55 7.96 5.71
CA ALA A 14 10.51 9.35 6.16
C ALA A 14 11.74 10.13 5.65
N ASN A 15 11.55 11.42 5.40
CA ASN A 15 12.63 12.36 5.11
C ASN A 15 12.41 13.67 5.87
N GLU A 16 13.21 14.70 5.59
CA GLU A 16 13.11 15.99 6.28
C GLU A 16 11.77 16.73 6.03
N GLU A 17 11.08 16.40 4.93
CA GLU A 17 9.84 17.08 4.52
C GLU A 17 8.56 16.33 4.92
N ARG A 18 8.62 15.00 5.09
CA ARG A 18 7.42 14.17 5.34
C ARG A 18 7.70 12.92 6.17
N PRO A 19 6.69 12.42 6.93
CA PRO A 19 6.78 11.13 7.61
C PRO A 19 6.85 9.97 6.61
N ALA A 20 7.13 8.78 7.12
CA ALA A 20 7.07 7.55 6.33
C ALA A 20 5.63 7.25 5.93
N GLU A 21 5.45 6.67 4.74
CA GLU A 21 4.15 6.37 4.15
C GLU A 21 4.14 4.96 3.55
N LEU A 22 2.98 4.30 3.63
CA LEU A 22 2.68 3.14 2.81
C LEU A 22 1.85 3.56 1.62
N ILE A 23 2.24 3.10 0.44
CA ILE A 23 1.53 3.36 -0.81
C ILE A 23 0.93 2.04 -1.28
N GLN A 24 -0.40 1.99 -1.36
CA GLN A 24 -1.15 0.89 -1.96
C GLN A 24 -1.60 1.32 -3.35
N ILE A 25 -1.36 0.45 -4.33
CA ILE A 25 -1.80 0.70 -5.70
C ILE A 25 -2.69 -0.46 -6.14
N LEU A 26 -3.97 -0.18 -6.40
CA LEU A 26 -4.93 -1.13 -6.95
C LEU A 26 -4.89 -1.12 -8.48
N ASN A 27 -5.21 -2.26 -9.08
CA ASN A 27 -5.01 -2.53 -10.51
C ASN A 27 -3.57 -2.22 -10.95
N CYS A 28 -2.59 -2.54 -10.10
CA CYS A 28 -1.17 -2.34 -10.41
C CYS A 28 -0.62 -3.54 -11.18
N ASP A 29 0.02 -3.32 -12.32
CA ASP A 29 0.73 -4.35 -13.10
C ASP A 29 2.26 -4.24 -12.98
N ARG A 30 2.75 -3.38 -12.07
CA ARG A 30 4.16 -3.07 -11.90
C ARG A 30 4.68 -3.51 -10.54
N THR A 31 5.95 -3.89 -10.52
CA THR A 31 6.69 -4.21 -9.29
C THR A 31 7.51 -3.04 -8.77
N HIS A 32 7.57 -1.92 -9.49
CA HIS A 32 8.25 -0.70 -9.08
C HIS A 32 7.47 0.54 -9.54
N ILE A 33 7.64 1.63 -8.80
CA ILE A 33 7.07 2.94 -9.12
C ILE A 33 8.12 4.04 -8.97
N HIS A 34 7.89 5.14 -9.69
CA HIS A 34 8.64 6.38 -9.53
C HIS A 34 7.76 7.39 -8.81
N VAL A 35 8.23 7.90 -7.68
CA VAL A 35 7.54 8.92 -6.90
C VAL A 35 8.32 10.23 -7.06
N PRO A 36 7.75 11.24 -7.74
CA PRO A 36 8.43 12.50 -7.92
C PRO A 36 8.54 13.25 -6.60
N MET A 37 9.76 13.71 -6.30
CA MET A 37 10.06 14.49 -5.11
C MET A 37 10.67 15.82 -5.49
N ARG A 38 10.68 16.76 -4.54
CA ARG A 38 11.29 18.08 -4.76
C ARG A 38 12.78 18.01 -5.02
N GLU A 39 13.49 17.15 -4.30
CA GLU A 39 14.95 17.01 -4.42
C GLU A 39 15.33 16.01 -5.52
N GLU A 40 14.82 14.78 -5.44
CA GLU A 40 15.12 13.72 -6.42
C GLU A 40 14.01 12.67 -6.49
N ASP A 41 13.61 12.30 -7.71
CA ASP A 41 12.65 11.22 -7.95
C ASP A 41 13.11 9.92 -7.29
N VAL A 42 12.24 9.34 -6.46
CA VAL A 42 12.54 8.10 -5.74
C VAL A 42 11.92 6.93 -6.48
N THR A 43 12.71 5.88 -6.72
CA THR A 43 12.20 4.60 -7.21
C THR A 43 11.91 3.69 -6.02
N LEU A 44 10.68 3.17 -5.94
CA LEU A 44 10.25 2.24 -4.90
C LEU A 44 9.94 0.88 -5.50
N ASP A 45 10.45 -0.17 -4.86
CA ASP A 45 10.08 -1.55 -5.17
C ASP A 45 8.89 -2.00 -4.32
N THR A 46 8.04 -2.84 -4.91
CA THR A 46 6.93 -3.46 -4.19
C THR A 46 7.48 -4.43 -3.15
N PHE A 47 7.03 -4.32 -1.91
CA PHE A 47 7.42 -5.27 -0.86
C PHE A 47 6.39 -6.40 -0.68
N PHE A 48 5.16 -6.18 -1.13
CA PHE A 48 4.08 -7.15 -1.06
C PHE A 48 3.11 -6.97 -2.23
N VAL A 49 2.54 -8.07 -2.72
CA VAL A 49 1.55 -8.07 -3.80
C VAL A 49 0.47 -9.08 -3.45
N ARG A 50 -0.78 -8.75 -3.76
CA ARG A 50 -1.91 -9.68 -3.66
C ARG A 50 -2.90 -9.46 -4.79
N ASP A 51 -3.83 -10.38 -4.93
CA ASP A 51 -5.02 -10.17 -5.75
C ASP A 51 -5.99 -9.20 -5.04
N MET A 52 -6.71 -8.42 -5.84
CA MET A 52 -7.82 -7.60 -5.39
C MET A 52 -8.98 -8.48 -4.93
N THR A 53 -9.73 -8.03 -3.94
CA THR A 53 -10.97 -8.66 -3.53
C THR A 53 -12.10 -8.29 -4.49
N GLU A 54 -13.19 -9.06 -4.49
CA GLU A 54 -14.40 -8.72 -5.25
C GLU A 54 -14.92 -7.32 -4.89
N ALA A 55 -14.83 -6.93 -3.62
CA ALA A 55 -15.26 -5.62 -3.16
C ALA A 55 -14.40 -4.50 -3.77
N GLU A 56 -13.08 -4.68 -3.84
CA GLU A 56 -12.19 -3.71 -4.48
C GLU A 56 -12.43 -3.63 -5.98
N ILE A 57 -12.62 -4.78 -6.64
CA ILE A 57 -12.91 -4.84 -8.08
C ILE A 57 -14.19 -4.06 -8.39
N GLN A 58 -15.23 -4.20 -7.56
CA GLN A 58 -16.49 -3.48 -7.73
C GLN A 58 -16.35 -1.97 -7.50
N ASN A 59 -15.52 -1.54 -6.54
CA ASN A 59 -15.38 -0.14 -6.17
C ASN A 59 -14.35 0.64 -7.01
N PHE A 60 -13.33 -0.05 -7.53
CA PHE A 60 -12.18 0.58 -8.21
C PHE A 60 -11.98 0.04 -9.63
N SER A 61 -13.06 -0.40 -10.30
CA SER A 61 -12.95 -1.00 -11.62
C SER A 61 -12.34 -0.04 -12.65
N GLY A 62 -11.37 -0.54 -13.42
CA GLY A 62 -10.95 0.07 -14.69
C GLY A 62 -9.66 0.87 -14.67
N ASN A 63 -9.35 1.58 -13.58
CA ASN A 63 -8.17 2.44 -13.47
C ASN A 63 -7.27 2.06 -12.30
N GLN A 64 -6.00 2.43 -12.41
CA GLN A 64 -5.05 2.34 -11.31
C GLN A 64 -5.44 3.36 -10.22
N THR A 65 -5.65 2.89 -9.00
CA THR A 65 -6.00 3.73 -7.86
C THR A 65 -4.86 3.73 -6.87
N TRP A 66 -4.44 4.91 -6.42
CA TRP A 66 -3.36 5.09 -5.44
C TRP A 66 -3.97 5.49 -4.11
N GLN A 67 -3.61 4.79 -3.05
CA GLN A 67 -3.96 5.12 -1.67
C GLN A 67 -2.67 5.25 -0.86
N ILE A 68 -2.62 6.27 -0.02
CA ILE A 68 -1.45 6.57 0.83
C ILE A 68 -1.92 6.48 2.27
N PHE A 69 -1.14 5.77 3.10
CA PHE A 69 -1.42 5.55 4.51
C PHE A 69 -0.24 6.02 5.34
N SER A 70 -0.51 6.81 6.37
CA SER A 70 0.51 7.26 7.33
C SER A 70 0.54 6.38 8.57
N HIS A 71 -0.46 5.51 8.75
CA HIS A 71 -0.54 4.59 9.88
C HIS A 71 -0.96 3.18 9.42
N TRP A 72 -0.41 2.15 10.05
CA TRP A 72 -0.81 0.77 9.77
C TRP A 72 -2.27 0.48 10.17
N GLY A 73 -2.78 1.22 11.16
CA GLY A 73 -4.19 1.17 11.56
C GLY A 73 -5.14 1.56 10.42
N GLU A 74 -4.84 2.65 9.70
CA GLU A 74 -5.64 3.09 8.54
C GLU A 74 -5.66 2.03 7.44
N LEU A 75 -4.49 1.43 7.17
CA LEU A 75 -4.39 0.35 6.19
C LEU A 75 -5.18 -0.89 6.62
N HIS A 76 -5.15 -1.23 7.91
CA HIS A 76 -5.94 -2.34 8.45
C HIS A 76 -7.45 -2.08 8.33
N GLU A 77 -7.91 -0.87 8.65
CA GLU A 77 -9.32 -0.48 8.50
C GLU A 77 -9.78 -0.55 7.04
N ASP A 78 -8.97 -0.08 6.09
CA ASP A 78 -9.23 -0.21 4.66
C ASP A 78 -9.37 -1.68 4.24
N HIS A 79 -8.43 -2.54 4.67
CA HIS A 79 -8.50 -3.97 4.40
C HIS A 79 -9.74 -4.65 4.98
N VAL A 80 -10.15 -4.27 6.20
CA VAL A 80 -11.40 -4.76 6.81
C VAL A 80 -12.60 -4.31 5.98
N ARG A 81 -12.66 -3.03 5.58
CA ARG A 81 -13.72 -2.47 4.73
C ARG A 81 -13.86 -3.22 3.41
N TYR A 82 -12.74 -3.59 2.80
CA TYR A 82 -12.70 -4.29 1.51
C TYR A 82 -12.57 -5.81 1.62
N LYS A 83 -12.81 -6.38 2.80
CA LYS A 83 -12.89 -7.83 3.03
C LYS A 83 -11.63 -8.60 2.61
N VAL A 84 -10.45 -8.01 2.80
CA VAL A 84 -9.17 -8.69 2.57
C VAL A 84 -9.07 -9.90 3.49
N SER A 85 -8.61 -11.03 2.97
CA SER A 85 -8.58 -12.28 3.73
C SER A 85 -7.65 -12.19 4.95
N ARG A 86 -8.00 -12.90 6.03
CA ARG A 86 -7.15 -12.98 7.24
C ARG A 86 -5.75 -13.51 6.97
N LYS A 87 -5.61 -14.40 5.97
CA LYS A 87 -4.30 -14.93 5.55
C LYS A 87 -3.41 -13.79 5.06
N VAL A 88 -3.90 -13.00 4.12
CA VAL A 88 -3.19 -11.85 3.55
C VAL A 88 -2.89 -10.80 4.62
N LEU A 89 -3.85 -10.52 5.50
CA LEU A 89 -3.63 -9.63 6.65
C LEU A 89 -2.49 -10.13 7.53
N GLY A 90 -2.45 -11.42 7.84
CA GLY A 90 -1.39 -12.04 8.64
C GLY A 90 -0.02 -12.02 7.95
N GLU A 91 0.02 -12.09 6.62
CA GLU A 91 1.27 -11.93 5.84
C GLU A 91 1.74 -10.46 5.86
N LEU A 92 0.84 -9.50 5.67
CA LEU A 92 1.15 -8.07 5.72
C LEU A 92 1.64 -7.61 7.10
N GLU A 93 1.09 -8.17 8.18
CA GLU A 93 1.48 -7.87 9.55
C GLU A 93 2.98 -8.10 9.80
N GLN A 94 3.59 -9.07 9.11
CA GLN A 94 5.02 -9.40 9.24
C GLN A 94 5.93 -8.25 8.79
N PHE A 95 5.42 -7.33 7.96
CA PHE A 95 6.19 -6.22 7.44
C PHE A 95 6.16 -4.97 8.33
N LYS A 96 5.31 -4.92 9.37
CA LYS A 96 5.21 -3.77 10.27
C LYS A 96 6.54 -3.37 10.92
N GLN A 97 7.31 -4.36 11.35
CA GLN A 97 8.62 -4.13 11.96
C GLN A 97 9.66 -3.62 10.95
N LYS A 98 9.54 -4.01 9.67
CA LYS A 98 10.46 -3.61 8.61
C LYS A 98 10.12 -2.24 8.04
N PHE A 99 8.85 -1.86 8.05
CA PHE A 99 8.33 -0.62 7.48
C PHE A 99 7.59 0.16 8.57
N PRO A 100 8.34 0.78 9.50
CA PRO A 100 7.74 1.57 10.56
C PRO A 100 7.05 2.80 9.95
N LEU A 101 5.84 3.02 10.41
CA LEU A 101 5.08 4.23 10.14
C LEU A 101 5.05 5.09 11.40
N GLY A 102 4.67 6.36 11.25
CA GLY A 102 4.53 7.30 12.35
C GLY A 102 3.33 6.95 13.23
N GLU A 103 3.31 5.78 13.86
CA GLU A 103 2.33 5.47 14.89
C GLU A 103 2.59 6.42 16.05
N SER A 104 1.68 7.38 16.23
CA SER A 104 1.75 8.29 17.36
C SER A 104 1.79 7.42 18.62
N ILE A 105 2.94 7.38 19.29
CA ILE A 105 3.03 6.95 20.67
C ILE A 105 2.20 7.99 21.42
N ALA A 106 0.91 7.71 21.63
CA ALA A 106 0.17 8.36 22.70
C ALA A 106 0.86 7.90 23.98
N ALA A 107 1.83 8.71 24.42
CA ALA A 107 2.49 8.61 25.71
C ALA A 107 1.56 9.15 26.81
#